data_AF-A0A8T3X2U3-F1
#
_entry.id   AF-A0A8T3X2U3-F1
#
_cell.length_a   1.000
_cell.length_b   1.000
_cell.length_c   1.000
_cell.angle_alpha   90.00
_cell.angle_beta   90.00
_cell.angle_gamma   90.00
#
_symmetry.space_group_name_H-M   'P 1'
#
loop_
_entity.id
_entity.type
_entity.pdbx_description
1 polymer ?
#
loop_
_entity_poly.entity_id
_entity_poly.type
_entity_poly.pdbx_seq_one_letter_code
_entity_poly.pdbx_strand_id
1 'polypeptide(L)' 'MAKKLPEIVAKRLYENVYVCMRCNAKLRTTLDKVKRKKAKCRKCGSKNLRLKAKERRGAKA' A
#
# COMPACT_ATOMS: atom_id res chain seq x y z
N MET A 1 -16.22 10.29 17.60
CA MET A 1 -16.45 8.86 17.28
C MET A 1 -16.07 8.61 15.83
N ALA A 2 -15.00 7.85 15.55
CA ALA A 2 -14.56 7.60 14.19
C ALA A 2 -15.56 6.65 13.50
N LYS A 3 -16.39 7.19 12.60
CA LYS A 3 -17.27 6.38 11.75
C LYS A 3 -16.40 5.37 11.00
N LYS A 4 -16.64 4.06 11.19
CA LYS A 4 -16.04 2.99 10.39
C LYS A 4 -16.24 3.37 8.92
N LEU A 5 -15.14 3.53 8.18
CA LEU A 5 -15.20 3.74 6.74
C LEU A 5 -16.00 2.59 6.13
N PRO A 6 -16.97 2.88 5.24
CA PRO A 6 -17.74 1.84 4.57
C PRO A 6 -16.77 0.88 3.87
N GLU A 7 -17.04 -0.43 3.96
CA GLU A 7 -16.09 -1.48 3.55
C GLU A 7 -15.60 -1.33 2.11
N ILE A 8 -16.46 -0.87 1.22
CA ILE A 8 -16.15 -0.58 -0.19
C ILE A 8 -15.03 0.45 -0.31
N VAL A 9 -15.09 1.51 0.50
CA VAL A 9 -14.07 2.57 0.49
C VAL A 9 -12.75 2.04 1.08
N ALA A 10 -12.82 1.19 2.10
CA ALA A 10 -11.62 0.54 2.65
C ALA A 10 -10.93 -0.37 1.62
N LYS A 11 -11.68 -1.20 0.88
CA LYS A 11 -11.12 -2.03 -0.20
C LYS A 11 -10.42 -1.17 -1.25
N ARG A 12 -11.08 -0.10 -1.71
CA ARG A 12 -10.48 0.84 -2.68
C ARG A 12 -9.18 1.47 -2.14
N LEU A 13 -9.11 1.85 -0.88
CA LEU A 13 -7.97 2.60 -0.35
C LEU A 13 -6.76 1.76 0.06
N TYR A 14 -6.96 0.49 0.40
CA TYR A 14 -5.94 -0.34 1.05
C TYR A 14 -5.70 -1.69 0.37
N GLU A 15 -6.68 -2.26 -0.32
CA GLU A 15 -6.53 -3.57 -0.95
C GLU A 15 -5.54 -3.51 -2.11
N ASN A 16 -4.47 -4.30 -2.01
CA ASN A 16 -3.40 -4.40 -3.01
C ASN A 16 -2.72 -3.06 -3.33
N VAL A 17 -2.83 -2.06 -2.45
CA VAL A 17 -2.17 -0.76 -2.62
C VAL A 17 -0.80 -0.78 -1.97
N TYR A 18 0.23 -0.60 -2.77
CA TYR A 18 1.63 -0.48 -2.33
C TYR A 18 2.13 0.95 -2.51
N VAL A 19 3.02 1.35 -1.62
CA VAL A 19 3.70 2.64 -1.63
C VAL A 19 5.18 2.40 -1.88
N CYS A 20 5.76 3.11 -2.83
CA CYS A 20 7.21 3.07 -3.03
C CYS A 20 7.93 3.73 -1.86
N MET A 21 8.95 3.08 -1.31
CA MET A 21 9.73 3.64 -0.19
C MET A 21 10.75 4.71 -0.61
N ARG A 22 10.97 4.92 -1.92
CA ARG A 22 11.86 5.97 -2.44
C ARG A 22 11.13 7.26 -2.78
N CYS A 23 10.04 7.18 -3.55
CA CYS A 23 9.34 8.36 -4.07
C CYS A 23 7.89 8.48 -3.56
N ASN A 24 7.46 7.61 -2.64
CA ASN A 24 6.11 7.59 -2.08
C ASN A 24 4.95 7.43 -3.09
N ALA A 25 5.26 7.09 -4.35
CA ALA A 25 4.25 6.80 -5.35
C ALA A 25 3.41 5.58 -4.95
N LYS A 26 2.09 5.68 -5.14
CA LYS A 26 1.14 4.60 -4.91
C LYS A 26 0.98 3.77 -6.19
N LEU A 27 0.95 2.45 -6.05
CA LEU A 27 0.60 1.54 -7.13
C LEU A 27 -0.29 0.41 -6.62
N ARG A 28 -1.15 -0.12 -7.48
CA ARG A 28 -1.82 -1.40 -7.20
C ARG A 28 -1.02 -2.54 -7.81
N THR A 29 -0.74 -3.55 -7.02
CA THR A 29 -0.07 -4.79 -7.46
C THR A 29 -0.39 -5.92 -6.49
N THR A 30 -0.16 -7.16 -6.91
CA THR A 30 -0.32 -8.35 -6.05
C THR A 30 0.91 -8.57 -5.18
N LEU A 31 0.70 -9.19 -4.01
CA LEU A 31 1.75 -9.58 -3.08
C LEU A 31 2.83 -10.44 -3.75
N ASP A 32 2.43 -11.39 -4.60
CA ASP A 32 3.34 -12.29 -5.29
C ASP A 32 4.32 -11.52 -6.20
N LYS A 33 3.84 -10.54 -6.96
CA LYS A 33 4.70 -9.69 -7.81
C LYS A 33 5.67 -8.84 -7.00
N VAL A 34 5.28 -8.39 -5.81
CA VAL A 34 6.15 -7.62 -4.91
C VAL A 34 7.21 -8.52 -4.28
N LYS A 35 6.81 -9.69 -3.75
CA LYS A 35 7.74 -10.69 -3.17
C LYS A 35 8.77 -11.17 -4.19
N ARG A 36 8.33 -11.45 -5.42
CA ARG A 36 9.21 -11.85 -6.53
C ARG A 36 9.99 -10.68 -7.15
N LYS A 37 9.91 -9.46 -6.59
CA LYS A 37 10.59 -8.26 -7.09
C LYS A 37 10.31 -7.95 -8.57
N LYS A 38 9.13 -8.37 -9.07
CA LYS A 38 8.63 -8.12 -10.44
C LYS A 38 7.86 -6.82 -10.53
N ALA A 39 7.25 -6.36 -9.44
CA ALA A 39 6.58 -5.06 -9.38
C ALA A 39 7.62 -3.93 -9.26
N LYS A 40 7.60 -2.98 -10.21
CA LYS A 40 8.45 -1.78 -10.20
C LYS A 40 7.59 -0.53 -9.96
N CYS A 41 8.14 0.45 -9.27
CA CYS A 41 7.54 1.76 -9.14
C CYS A 41 7.48 2.45 -10.51
N ARG A 42 6.32 3.00 -10.87
CA ARG A 42 6.10 3.68 -12.16
C ARG A 42 6.84 5.02 -12.29
N LYS A 43 7.27 5.63 -11.18
CA LYS A 43 7.97 6.93 -11.17
C LYS A 43 9.49 6.78 -11.16
N CYS A 44 10.02 5.97 -10.24
CA CYS A 44 11.47 5.87 -10.03
C CYS A 44 12.07 4.48 -10.35
N GLY A 45 11.26 3.54 -10.86
CA GLY A 45 11.72 2.18 -11.21
C GLY A 45 12.07 1.28 -10.03
N SER A 46 12.10 1.81 -8.79
CA SER A 46 12.47 1.04 -7.59
C SER A 46 11.51 -0.12 -7.33
N LYS A 47 12.07 -1.24 -6.88
CA LYS A 47 11.33 -2.45 -6.46
C LYS A 47 11.01 -2.45 -4.95
N ASN A 48 11.45 -1.42 -4.22
CA ASN A 48 11.23 -1.30 -2.78
C ASN A 48 9.84 -0.70 -2.53
N LEU A 49 8.88 -1.60 -2.30
CA LEU A 49 7.47 -1.29 -2.14
C LEU A 49 6.97 -1.82 -0.78
N ARG A 50 6.22 -1.00 -0.05
CA ARG A 50 5.56 -1.38 1.21
C ARG A 50 4.04 -1.45 1.02
N LEU A 51 3.38 -2.42 1.64
CA LEU A 51 1.91 -2.47 1.64
C LEU A 51 1.36 -1.29 2.43
N LYS A 52 0.29 -0.66 1.93
CA LYS A 52 -0.40 0.41 2.63
C LYS A 52 -1.31 -0.20 3.70
N ALA A 53 -0.95 0.01 4.96
CA ALA A 53 -1.77 -0.45 6.09
C ALA A 53 -3.08 0.36 6.18
N LYS A 54 -4.17 -0.33 6.55
CA LYS A 54 -5.47 0.28 6.88
C LYS A 54 -5.39 1.14 8.14
N GLU A 55 -4.54 0.76 9.07
CA GLU A 55 -4.33 1.41 10.36
C GLU A 55 -2.87 1.81 10.53
N ARG A 56 -2.61 2.90 11.25
CA ARG A 56 -1.25 3.30 11.64
C ARG A 56 -0.75 2.30 12.67
N ARG A 57 0.07 1.33 12.24
CA ARG A 57 0.87 0.50 13.16
C ARG A 57 1.89 1.42 13.84
N GLY A 58 1.57 1.93 15.03
CA GLY A 58 2.43 2.86 15.77
C GLY A 58 1.72 3.76 16.80
N ALA A 59 0.40 3.86 16.79
CA ALA A 59 -0.32 4.40 17.94
C ALA A 59 -0.39 3.29 19.00
N LYS A 60 0.63 3.20 19.85
CA LYS A 60 0.45 2.55 21.15
C LYS A 60 -0.66 3.32 21.88
N ALA A 61 -1.61 2.57 22.44
CA ALA A 61 -2.63 3.11 23.34
C ALA A 61 -1.97 3.77 24.55
#